data_AF-A0A0S7X8R7-F1
#
_entry.id   AF-A0A0S7X8R7-F1
#
_cell.length_a   1.000
_cell.length_b   1.000
_cell.length_c   1.000
_cell.angle_alpha   90.00
_cell.angle_beta   90.00
_cell.angle_gamma   90.00
#
_symmetry.space_group_name_H-M   'P 1'
#
loop_
_entity.id
_entity.type
_entity.pdbx_description
1 polymer ?
#
loop_
_entity_poly.entity_id
_entity_poly.type
_entity_poly.pdbx_seq_one_letter_code
_entity_poly.pdbx_strand_id
1 'polypeptide(L)'
;MSEGWYEIVNADIPITQGDIIFNCPLIGWKPHIITLQGKEISEVLKSSIDSICADVVVLTQACDIEHHKVDHIILCPHQTLDEYQTLWEEDMKNKNQASTSKAWRRHCDDICDGFIWNLTMLNSLKVNDFTIDIRIVDFHYVFTIPRIFLESLLEQRNEKRFRLLPPYREHLSQAFARFFMRVGLPIDINKNW
;
A
#
# COMPACT_ATOMS: atom_id res chain seq x y z
N MET A 1 0.86 -27.59 -10.07
CA MET A 1 0.23 -27.09 -8.83
C MET A 1 0.38 -25.59 -8.88
N SER A 2 -0.69 -24.79 -8.86
CA SER A 2 -0.49 -23.33 -8.86
C SER A 2 0.16 -22.95 -7.54
N GLU A 3 1.48 -22.77 -7.59
CA GLU A 3 2.29 -22.15 -6.56
C GLU A 3 1.57 -20.83 -6.17
N GLY A 4 1.16 -20.74 -4.90
CA GLY A 4 0.31 -19.65 -4.43
C GLY A 4 1.06 -18.32 -4.44
N TRP A 5 0.31 -17.22 -4.57
CA TRP A 5 0.87 -15.87 -4.45
C TRP A 5 1.33 -15.53 -3.02
N TYR A 6 0.79 -16.27 -2.05
CA TYR A 6 1.01 -16.01 -0.63
C TYR A 6 1.35 -17.28 0.12
N GLU A 7 2.10 -17.08 1.19
CA GLU A 7 2.16 -17.99 2.33
C GLU A 7 1.39 -17.40 3.52
N ILE A 8 1.03 -18.26 4.48
CA ILE A 8 0.41 -17.85 5.74
C ILE A 8 1.46 -17.98 6.83
N VAL A 9 1.87 -16.86 7.41
CA VAL A 9 2.88 -16.82 8.47
C VAL A 9 2.23 -16.60 9.83
N ASN A 10 2.82 -17.21 10.86
CA ASN A 10 2.38 -17.04 12.24
C ASN A 10 2.81 -15.66 12.79
N ALA A 11 2.17 -15.24 13.89
CA ALA A 11 2.40 -13.92 14.49
C ALA A 11 3.85 -13.72 15.00
N ASP A 12 4.51 -14.79 15.43
CA ASP A 12 5.89 -14.80 15.93
C ASP A 12 6.94 -14.64 14.83
N ILE A 13 6.56 -14.82 13.57
CA ILE A 13 7.45 -14.58 12.43
C ILE A 13 7.65 -13.06 12.27
N PRO A 14 8.90 -12.56 12.18
CA PRO A 14 9.16 -11.13 11.99
C PRO A 14 8.50 -10.54 10.75
N ILE A 15 8.12 -9.27 10.84
CA ILE A 15 7.58 -8.48 9.71
C ILE A 15 8.59 -8.42 8.57
N THR A 16 8.14 -8.50 7.31
CA THR A 16 9.02 -8.36 6.14
C THR A 16 8.27 -7.79 4.93
N GLN A 17 8.99 -7.58 3.82
CA GLN A 17 8.42 -7.11 2.57
C GLN A 17 7.32 -8.05 2.06
N GLY A 18 6.18 -7.48 1.68
CA GLY A 18 5.03 -8.20 1.14
C GLY A 18 4.08 -8.77 2.20
N ASP A 19 4.30 -8.51 3.49
CA ASP A 19 3.32 -8.82 4.54
C ASP A 19 2.07 -7.95 4.39
N ILE A 20 0.91 -8.59 4.53
CA ILE A 20 -0.41 -7.98 4.49
C ILE A 20 -0.90 -7.74 5.92
N ILE A 21 -1.21 -6.49 6.25
CA ILE A 21 -1.73 -6.08 7.55
C ILE A 21 -3.14 -5.53 7.34
N PHE A 22 -4.15 -6.33 7.68
CA PHE A 22 -5.54 -5.87 7.64
C PHE A 22 -5.82 -4.87 8.76
N ASN A 23 -6.70 -3.90 8.51
CA ASN A 23 -7.16 -2.92 9.49
C ASN A 23 -6.01 -2.27 10.28
N CYS A 24 -4.90 -1.92 9.61
CA CYS A 24 -3.73 -1.31 10.25
C CYS A 24 -4.07 0.11 10.69
N PRO A 25 -3.85 0.50 11.97
CA PRO A 25 -3.99 1.88 12.41
C PRO A 25 -2.87 2.74 11.80
N LEU A 26 -3.25 3.90 11.27
CA LEU A 26 -2.37 4.81 10.54
C LEU A 26 -2.70 6.26 10.90
N ILE A 27 -1.75 7.14 10.57
CA ILE A 27 -1.96 8.59 10.60
C ILE A 27 -2.43 9.04 9.21
N GLY A 28 -3.58 9.70 9.16
CA GLY A 28 -4.16 10.31 7.96
C GLY A 28 -4.35 11.82 8.11
N TRP A 29 -4.69 12.48 7.01
CA TRP A 29 -4.99 13.91 6.96
C TRP A 29 -6.49 14.17 6.94
N LYS A 30 -6.97 15.13 7.74
CA LYS A 30 -8.36 15.57 7.71
C LYS A 30 -8.66 16.31 6.39
N PRO A 31 -9.83 16.12 5.77
CA PRO A 31 -10.17 16.68 4.47
C PRO A 31 -10.50 18.20 4.49
N HIS A 32 -10.28 18.90 5.59
CA HIS A 32 -10.65 20.31 5.75
C HIS A 32 -9.52 21.25 5.32
N ILE A 33 -9.88 22.46 4.88
CA ILE A 33 -8.91 23.51 4.55
C ILE A 33 -8.12 23.88 5.81
N ILE A 34 -6.81 23.61 5.78
CA ILE A 34 -5.88 23.96 6.85
C ILE A 34 -5.44 25.42 6.65
N THR A 35 -5.92 26.32 7.51
CA THR A 35 -5.61 27.75 7.42
C THR A 35 -4.63 28.17 8.52
N LEU A 36 -3.50 28.76 8.13
CA LEU A 36 -2.39 29.17 9.01
C LEU A 36 -2.56 30.57 9.66
N GLN A 37 -3.75 31.17 9.60
CA GLN A 37 -3.99 32.58 10.00
C GLN A 37 -3.64 32.87 11.47
N GLY A 38 -2.40 33.30 11.73
CA GLY A 38 -1.93 33.77 13.04
C GLY A 38 -1.84 32.70 14.13
N LYS A 39 -1.98 31.41 13.77
CA LYS A 39 -1.86 30.27 14.69
C LYS A 39 -0.45 29.71 14.67
N GLU A 40 -0.05 29.10 15.78
CA GLU A 40 1.17 28.31 15.83
C GLU A 40 1.10 27.17 14.80
N ILE A 41 2.07 27.15 13.88
CA ILE A 41 2.08 26.23 12.73
C ILE A 41 2.03 24.77 13.22
N SER A 42 2.74 24.48 14.32
CA SER A 42 2.81 23.15 14.91
C SER A 42 1.46 22.66 15.45
N GLU A 43 0.65 23.56 16.01
CA GLU A 43 -0.68 23.22 16.53
C GLU A 43 -1.68 22.99 15.39
N VAL A 44 -1.61 23.81 14.35
CA VAL A 44 -2.44 23.65 13.15
C VAL A 44 -2.16 22.28 12.51
N LEU A 45 -0.88 21.92 12.33
CA LEU A 45 -0.49 20.64 11.76
C LEU A 45 -0.94 19.45 12.62
N LYS A 46 -0.78 19.52 13.96
CA LYS A 46 -1.28 18.48 14.87
C LYS A 46 -2.80 18.32 14.76
N SER A 47 -3.53 19.43 14.64
CA SER A 47 -4.99 19.40 14.56
C SER A 47 -5.52 18.81 13.25
N SER A 48 -4.71 18.84 12.18
CA SER A 48 -5.07 18.33 10.85
C SER A 48 -4.83 16.84 10.67
N ILE A 49 -4.20 16.19 11.64
CA ILE A 49 -3.97 14.74 11.64
C ILE A 49 -5.17 14.04 12.27
N ASP A 50 -5.48 12.85 11.74
CA ASP A 50 -6.45 11.92 12.33
C ASP A 50 -5.89 10.49 12.36
N SER A 51 -6.47 9.65 13.21
CA SER A 51 -6.23 8.22 13.18
C SER A 51 -7.20 7.57 12.19
N ILE A 52 -6.66 6.83 11.23
CA ILE A 52 -7.44 6.05 10.28
C ILE A 52 -7.05 4.57 10.38
N CYS A 53 -7.85 3.69 9.81
CA CYS A 53 -7.46 2.30 9.60
C CYS A 53 -7.56 1.96 8.12
N ALA A 54 -6.61 1.17 7.62
CA ALA A 54 -6.64 0.66 6.25
C ALA A 54 -5.97 -0.72 6.19
N ASP A 55 -6.38 -1.53 5.22
CA ASP A 55 -5.62 -2.72 4.86
C ASP A 55 -4.38 -2.27 4.09
N VAL A 56 -3.21 -2.77 4.46
CA VAL A 56 -1.93 -2.33 3.90
C VAL A 56 -1.00 -3.48 3.58
N VAL A 57 -0.12 -3.25 2.60
CA VAL A 57 1.00 -4.13 2.27
C VAL A 57 2.33 -3.46 2.58
N VAL A 58 3.27 -4.21 3.15
CA VAL A 58 4.64 -3.76 3.43
C VAL A 58 5.45 -3.65 2.14
N LEU A 59 5.95 -2.46 1.84
CA LEU A 59 6.80 -2.21 0.67
C LEU A 59 8.30 -2.11 0.99
N THR A 60 8.64 -1.80 2.24
CA THR A 60 10.04 -1.66 2.68
C THR A 60 10.82 -2.94 2.38
N GLN A 61 12.04 -2.80 1.88
CA GLN A 61 12.85 -3.94 1.43
C GLN A 61 13.15 -4.90 2.58
N ALA A 62 13.06 -6.20 2.31
CA ALA A 62 13.25 -7.25 3.33
C ALA A 62 14.62 -7.15 4.02
N CYS A 63 15.70 -6.93 3.25
CA CYS A 63 17.07 -6.80 3.75
C CYS A 63 17.26 -5.59 4.69
N ASP A 64 16.52 -4.50 4.46
CA ASP A 64 16.59 -3.32 5.31
C ASP A 64 15.88 -3.53 6.64
N ILE A 65 14.75 -4.24 6.62
CA ILE A 65 14.01 -4.61 7.84
C ILE A 65 14.83 -5.59 8.68
N GLU A 66 15.33 -6.67 8.05
CA GLU A 66 16.06 -7.75 8.72
C GLU A 66 17.33 -7.26 9.42
N HIS A 67 18.06 -6.33 8.79
CA HIS A 67 19.27 -5.75 9.36
C HIS A 67 19.04 -4.48 10.19
N HIS A 68 17.78 -4.16 10.51
CA HIS A 68 17.41 -2.99 11.30
C HIS A 68 17.98 -1.67 10.76
N LYS A 69 18.05 -1.53 9.43
CA LYS A 69 18.56 -0.32 8.75
C LYS A 69 17.52 0.79 8.67
N VAL A 70 16.28 0.50 9.06
CA VAL A 70 15.13 1.41 8.98
C VAL A 70 14.37 1.44 10.29
N ASP A 71 14.04 2.66 10.73
CA ASP A 71 13.19 2.89 11.90
C ASP A 71 11.70 2.90 11.55
N HIS A 72 11.38 3.10 10.28
CA HIS A 72 10.02 3.26 9.77
C HIS A 72 9.76 2.28 8.63
N ILE A 73 8.53 1.77 8.60
CA ILE A 73 8.04 0.86 7.56
C ILE A 73 7.14 1.64 6.61
N ILE A 74 7.51 1.62 5.33
CA ILE A 74 6.70 2.05 4.19
C ILE A 74 5.60 1.02 3.92
N LEU A 75 4.38 1.53 3.86
CA LEU A 75 3.14 0.79 3.65
C LEU A 75 2.35 1.43 2.50
N CYS A 76 1.69 0.62 1.68
CA CYS A 76 0.67 1.10 0.75
C CYS A 76 -0.68 0.47 1.06
N PRO A 77 -1.77 1.25 0.99
CA PRO A 77 -3.10 0.73 1.18
C PRO A 77 -3.49 -0.19 0.03
N HIS A 78 -4.35 -1.14 0.33
CA HIS A 78 -5.05 -1.92 -0.67
C HIS A 78 -6.48 -2.17 -0.24
N GLN A 79 -7.33 -2.51 -1.19
CA GLN A 79 -8.73 -2.82 -0.95
C GLN A 79 -9.17 -3.99 -1.83
N THR A 80 -10.29 -4.62 -1.52
CA THR A 80 -10.86 -5.64 -2.40
C THR A 80 -11.20 -5.06 -3.76
N LEU A 81 -11.23 -5.94 -4.78
CA LEU A 81 -11.68 -5.56 -6.11
C LEU A 81 -13.12 -4.98 -6.09
N ASP A 82 -14.00 -5.51 -5.23
CA ASP A 82 -15.39 -5.08 -5.11
C ASP A 82 -15.52 -3.69 -4.45
N GLU A 83 -14.75 -3.42 -3.38
CA GLU A 83 -14.66 -2.08 -2.78
C GLU A 83 -14.11 -1.08 -3.79
N TYR A 84 -13.05 -1.46 -4.51
CA TYR A 84 -12.47 -0.61 -5.55
C TYR A 84 -13.46 -0.33 -6.70
N GLN A 85 -14.24 -1.34 -7.11
CA GLN A 85 -15.27 -1.17 -8.13
C GLN A 85 -16.28 -0.11 -7.71
N THR A 86 -16.74 -0.15 -6.46
CA THR A 86 -17.70 0.82 -5.93
C THR A 86 -17.14 2.25 -6.02
N LEU A 87 -15.89 2.46 -5.60
CA LEU A 87 -15.22 3.77 -5.70
C LEU A 87 -15.03 4.22 -7.16
N TRP A 88 -14.68 3.29 -8.05
CA TRP A 88 -14.53 3.56 -9.47
C TRP A 88 -15.86 3.97 -10.11
N GLU A 89 -16.96 3.30 -9.78
CA GLU A 89 -18.30 3.65 -10.26
C GLU A 89 -18.73 5.04 -9.80
N GLU A 90 -18.42 5.42 -8.55
CA GLU A 90 -18.65 6.76 -8.03
C GLU A 90 -17.82 7.83 -8.76
N ASP A 91 -16.54 7.57 -9.02
CA ASP A 91 -15.66 8.47 -9.78
C ASP A 91 -16.15 8.66 -11.23
N MET A 92 -16.57 7.58 -11.90
CA MET A 92 -17.18 7.64 -13.24
C MET A 92 -18.43 8.51 -13.23
N LYS A 93 -19.32 8.33 -12.24
CA LYS A 93 -20.53 9.14 -12.09
C LYS A 93 -20.20 10.61 -11.88
N ASN A 94 -19.23 10.93 -11.02
CA ASN A 94 -18.79 12.31 -10.76
C ASN A 94 -18.19 12.97 -12.01
N LYS A 95 -17.60 12.19 -12.91
CA LYS A 95 -17.08 12.63 -14.21
C LYS A 95 -18.10 12.62 -15.34
N ASN A 96 -19.38 12.30 -15.07
CA ASN A 96 -20.43 12.09 -16.07
C ASN A 96 -20.07 11.04 -17.14
N GLN A 97 -19.37 9.98 -16.74
CA GLN A 97 -18.99 8.85 -17.59
C GLN A 97 -19.82 7.61 -17.27
N ALA A 98 -19.98 6.71 -18.24
CA ALA A 98 -20.78 5.49 -18.07
C ALA A 98 -19.96 4.36 -17.42
N SER A 99 -20.40 3.89 -16.25
CA SER A 99 -19.83 2.74 -15.53
C SER A 99 -20.37 1.39 -16.02
N THR A 100 -20.16 1.09 -17.32
CA THR A 100 -20.61 -0.21 -17.88
C THR A 100 -19.68 -1.35 -17.48
N SER A 101 -20.18 -2.59 -17.45
CA SER A 101 -19.35 -3.78 -17.20
C SER A 101 -18.20 -3.95 -18.19
N LYS A 102 -18.35 -3.45 -19.44
CA LYS A 102 -17.27 -3.45 -20.44
C LYS A 102 -16.16 -2.46 -20.06
N ALA A 103 -16.53 -1.27 -19.60
CA ALA A 103 -15.58 -0.27 -19.14
C ALA A 103 -14.83 -0.75 -17.89
N TRP A 104 -15.54 -1.39 -16.95
CA TRP A 104 -14.94 -1.98 -15.76
C TRP A 104 -13.90 -3.06 -16.09
N ARG A 105 -14.23 -4.03 -16.95
CA ARG A 105 -13.27 -5.07 -17.36
C ARG A 105 -12.02 -4.47 -17.99
N ARG A 106 -12.20 -3.52 -18.91
CA ARG A 106 -11.08 -2.81 -19.53
C ARG A 106 -10.22 -2.10 -18.50
N HIS A 107 -10.83 -1.45 -17.51
CA HIS A 107 -10.10 -0.80 -16.42
C HIS A 107 -9.27 -1.80 -15.61
N CYS A 108 -9.83 -2.97 -15.29
CA CYS A 108 -9.09 -4.05 -14.63
C CYS A 108 -7.94 -4.58 -15.50
N ASP A 109 -8.18 -4.79 -16.80
CA ASP A 109 -7.15 -5.21 -17.76
C ASP A 109 -6.01 -4.18 -17.81
N ASP A 110 -6.35 -2.88 -17.85
CA ASP A 110 -5.38 -1.79 -17.84
C ASP A 110 -4.54 -1.74 -16.54
N ILE A 111 -5.09 -2.17 -15.39
CA ILE A 111 -4.33 -2.34 -14.14
C ILE A 111 -3.39 -3.55 -14.23
N CYS A 112 -3.90 -4.70 -14.69
CA CYS A 112 -3.14 -5.94 -14.82
C CYS A 112 -1.95 -5.80 -15.79
N ASP A 113 -2.18 -5.12 -16.91
CA ASP A 113 -1.16 -4.87 -17.94
C ASP A 113 -0.18 -3.75 -17.55
N GLY A 114 -0.44 -3.06 -16.42
CA GLY A 114 0.41 -1.99 -15.91
C GLY A 114 0.30 -0.69 -16.68
N PHE A 115 -0.82 -0.45 -17.38
CA PHE A 115 -1.13 0.84 -18.01
C PHE A 115 -1.57 1.90 -17.01
N ILE A 116 -2.11 1.49 -15.85
CA ILE A 116 -2.44 2.39 -14.74
C ILE A 116 -1.32 2.35 -13.69
N TRP A 117 -0.33 3.23 -13.82
CA TRP A 117 0.95 3.14 -13.10
C TRP A 117 0.85 3.28 -11.57
N ASN A 118 -0.19 3.95 -11.09
CA ASN A 118 -0.42 4.18 -9.67
C ASN A 118 -1.18 3.01 -9.01
N LEU A 119 -1.57 1.97 -9.75
CA LEU A 119 -2.29 0.81 -9.23
C LEU A 119 -1.55 -0.49 -9.57
N THR A 120 -1.73 -1.50 -8.72
CA THR A 120 -1.39 -2.88 -9.06
C THR A 120 -2.36 -3.86 -8.42
N MET A 121 -2.51 -5.04 -9.02
CA MET A 121 -3.44 -6.07 -8.56
C MET A 121 -2.67 -7.22 -7.90
N LEU A 122 -3.13 -7.62 -6.71
CA LEU A 122 -2.69 -8.84 -6.04
C LEU A 122 -3.77 -9.91 -6.21
N ASN A 123 -3.35 -11.14 -6.49
CA ASN A 123 -4.27 -12.24 -6.77
C ASN A 123 -5.01 -12.70 -5.50
N SER A 124 -6.07 -13.50 -5.65
CA SER A 124 -6.72 -14.14 -4.52
C SER A 124 -5.98 -15.41 -4.08
N LEU A 125 -6.24 -15.85 -2.86
CA LEU A 125 -5.86 -17.16 -2.36
C LEU A 125 -6.96 -17.70 -1.45
N LYS A 126 -7.27 -18.99 -1.60
CA LYS A 126 -8.16 -19.72 -0.69
C LYS A 126 -7.49 -21.04 -0.31
N VAL A 127 -7.07 -21.15 0.95
CA VAL A 127 -6.43 -22.35 1.50
C VAL A 127 -6.96 -22.58 2.91
N ASN A 128 -7.61 -23.73 3.12
CA ASN A 128 -8.30 -24.06 4.37
C ASN A 128 -9.29 -22.93 4.76
N ASP A 129 -9.17 -22.41 5.98
CA ASP A 129 -10.00 -21.31 6.51
C ASP A 129 -9.45 -19.91 6.17
N PHE A 130 -8.34 -19.83 5.43
CA PHE A 130 -7.71 -18.55 5.06
C PHE A 130 -8.12 -18.17 3.64
N THR A 131 -8.75 -16.99 3.53
CA THR A 131 -9.15 -16.41 2.25
C THR A 131 -8.66 -14.98 2.15
N ILE A 132 -8.12 -14.63 0.99
CA ILE A 132 -7.85 -13.26 0.58
C ILE A 132 -8.38 -13.12 -0.86
N ASP A 133 -9.29 -12.18 -1.07
CA ASP A 133 -9.81 -11.87 -2.41
C ASP A 133 -8.79 -11.08 -3.22
N ILE A 134 -9.07 -10.88 -4.51
CA ILE A 134 -8.26 -10.01 -5.36
C ILE A 134 -8.19 -8.61 -4.71
N ARG A 135 -6.98 -8.06 -4.60
CA ARG A 135 -6.73 -6.75 -4.00
C ARG A 135 -6.17 -5.76 -5.00
N ILE A 136 -6.56 -4.51 -4.89
CA ILE A 136 -5.98 -3.37 -5.62
C ILE A 136 -5.13 -2.58 -4.65
N VAL A 137 -3.81 -2.56 -4.86
CA VAL A 137 -2.88 -1.70 -4.13
C VAL A 137 -2.86 -0.33 -4.81
N ASP A 138 -3.04 0.73 -4.03
CA ASP A 138 -3.02 2.11 -4.52
C ASP A 138 -1.76 2.84 -4.05
N PHE A 139 -0.91 3.24 -4.99
CA PHE A 139 0.34 3.92 -4.71
C PHE A 139 0.18 5.44 -4.51
N HIS A 140 -1.01 6.02 -4.73
CA HIS A 140 -1.24 7.45 -4.46
C HIS A 140 -1.00 7.82 -2.99
N TYR A 141 -1.27 6.86 -2.10
CA TYR A 141 -1.07 7.03 -0.67
C TYR A 141 0.04 6.11 -0.21
N VAL A 142 1.06 6.71 0.39
CA VAL A 142 2.16 5.98 1.02
C VAL A 142 2.15 6.36 2.48
N PHE A 143 2.03 5.36 3.34
CA PHE A 143 2.09 5.55 4.77
C PHE A 143 3.47 5.15 5.28
N THR A 144 3.89 5.78 6.37
CA THR A 144 5.03 5.33 7.15
C THR A 144 4.58 5.14 8.58
N ILE A 145 5.04 4.08 9.21
CA ILE A 145 4.77 3.80 10.63
C ILE A 145 6.06 3.36 11.31
N PRO A 146 6.30 3.73 12.59
CA PRO A 146 7.46 3.22 13.31
C PRO A 146 7.47 1.69 13.33
N ARG A 147 8.61 1.09 12.99
CA ARG A 147 8.79 -0.37 12.96
C ARG A 147 8.41 -1.00 14.29
N ILE A 148 8.88 -0.43 15.39
CA ILE A 148 8.61 -0.90 16.76
C ILE A 148 7.11 -0.90 17.09
N PHE A 149 6.35 0.04 16.53
CA PHE A 149 4.90 0.11 16.74
C PHE A 149 4.20 -1.01 15.97
N LEU A 150 4.58 -1.23 14.71
CA LEU A 150 3.99 -2.28 13.88
C LEU A 150 4.33 -3.68 14.44
N GLU A 151 5.56 -3.90 14.90
CA GLU A 151 5.97 -5.13 15.58
C GLU A 151 5.13 -5.36 16.85
N SER A 152 5.01 -4.33 17.71
CA SER A 152 4.17 -4.41 18.92
C SER A 152 2.69 -4.65 18.61
N LEU A 153 2.15 -4.06 17.54
CA LEU A 153 0.78 -4.28 17.08
C LEU A 153 0.56 -5.74 16.67
N LEU A 154 1.50 -6.31 15.91
CA LEU A 154 1.42 -7.69 15.43
C LEU A 154 1.49 -8.68 16.59
N GLU A 155 2.40 -8.46 17.54
CA GLU A 155 2.49 -9.23 18.79
C GLU A 155 1.19 -9.16 19.59
N GLN A 156 0.61 -7.97 19.73
CA GLN A 156 -0.64 -7.78 20.46
C GLN A 156 -1.82 -8.50 19.79
N ARG A 157 -1.91 -8.46 18.45
CA ARG A 157 -2.97 -9.15 17.70
C ARG A 157 -2.82 -10.66 17.77
N ASN A 158 -1.59 -11.15 17.73
CA ASN A 158 -1.28 -12.59 17.75
C ASN A 158 -2.05 -13.39 16.66
N GLU A 159 -2.20 -12.77 15.49
CA GLU A 159 -2.92 -13.33 14.34
C GLU A 159 -1.96 -13.77 13.24
N LYS A 160 -2.36 -14.79 12.48
CA LYS A 160 -1.65 -15.15 11.25
C LYS A 160 -1.91 -14.11 10.18
N ARG A 161 -0.98 -13.97 9.24
CA ARG A 161 -1.08 -13.00 8.14
C ARG A 161 -0.62 -13.59 6.82
N PHE A 162 -1.11 -13.00 5.73
CA PHE A 162 -0.63 -13.33 4.39
C PHE A 162 0.70 -12.62 4.13
N ARG A 163 1.62 -13.32 3.47
CA ARG A 163 2.89 -12.79 3.00
C ARG A 163 3.05 -13.13 1.53
N LEU A 164 3.31 -12.13 0.69
CA LEU A 164 3.63 -12.34 -0.71
C LEU A 164 4.92 -13.17 -0.85
N LEU A 165 4.83 -14.25 -1.62
CA LEU A 165 6.00 -15.04 -2.00
C LEU A 165 6.79 -14.36 -3.13
N PRO A 166 8.08 -14.68 -3.30
CA PRO A 166 8.77 -14.41 -4.55
C PRO A 166 8.10 -15.15 -5.72
N PRO A 167 8.05 -14.57 -6.94
CA PRO A 167 8.57 -13.25 -7.32
C PRO A 167 7.56 -12.10 -7.09
N TYR A 168 6.42 -12.36 -6.46
CA TYR A 168 5.29 -11.43 -6.39
C TYR A 168 5.58 -10.18 -5.56
N ARG A 169 6.31 -10.32 -4.45
CA ARG A 169 6.75 -9.16 -3.65
C ARG A 169 7.76 -8.29 -4.41
N GLU A 170 8.64 -8.88 -5.22
CA GLU A 170 9.58 -8.14 -6.07
C GLU A 170 8.84 -7.42 -7.20
N HIS A 171 7.83 -8.05 -7.80
CA HIS A 171 6.95 -7.41 -8.79
C HIS A 171 6.19 -6.21 -8.20
N LEU A 172 5.66 -6.35 -6.97
CA LEU A 172 5.02 -5.24 -6.25
C LEU A 172 6.01 -4.09 -6.00
N SER A 173 7.22 -4.40 -5.51
CA SER A 173 8.26 -3.40 -5.29
C SER A 173 8.68 -2.70 -6.59
N GLN A 174 8.72 -3.43 -7.70
CA GLN A 174 9.03 -2.88 -9.02
C GLN A 174 7.91 -1.98 -9.53
N ALA A 175 6.64 -2.35 -9.33
CA ALA A 175 5.49 -1.53 -9.69
C ALA A 175 5.51 -0.19 -8.91
N PHE A 176 5.78 -0.25 -7.60
CA PHE A 176 5.97 0.93 -6.77
C PHE A 176 7.13 1.81 -7.26
N ALA A 177 8.28 1.21 -7.59
CA ALA A 177 9.41 1.94 -8.14
C ALA A 177 9.07 2.63 -9.47
N ARG A 178 8.37 1.96 -10.38
CA ARG A 178 7.92 2.52 -11.67
C ARG A 178 7.00 3.72 -11.50
N PHE A 179 6.16 3.73 -10.47
CA PHE A 179 5.27 4.84 -10.17
C PHE A 179 6.04 6.12 -9.78
N PHE A 180 7.09 6.01 -8.96
CA PHE A 180 7.86 7.17 -8.49
C PHE A 180 9.04 7.55 -9.38
N MET A 181 9.66 6.59 -10.06
CA MET A 181 10.88 6.85 -10.81
C MET A 181 10.62 7.76 -12.01
N ARG A 182 11.61 8.59 -12.30
CA ARG A 182 11.74 9.27 -13.59
C ARG A 182 13.11 8.96 -14.16
N VAL A 183 13.22 8.86 -15.48
CA VAL A 183 14.52 8.69 -16.13
C VAL A 183 15.25 10.03 -16.08
N GLY A 184 16.25 10.14 -15.20
CA GLY A 184 17.20 11.23 -15.18
C GLY A 184 18.38 10.90 -16.09
N LEU A 185 18.74 11.81 -16.99
CA LEU A 185 20.02 11.70 -17.72
C LEU A 185 21.17 12.00 -16.74
N PRO A 186 22.29 11.27 -16.81
CA PRO A 186 23.43 11.55 -15.94
C PRO A 186 24.00 12.94 -16.26
N ILE A 187 24.06 13.79 -15.24
CA ILE A 187 24.75 15.08 -15.28
C ILE A 187 25.76 15.06 -14.14
N ASP A 188 27.02 15.33 -14.46
CA ASP A 188 28.08 15.32 -13.46
C ASP A 188 27.86 16.42 -12.41
N ILE A 189 28.05 16.06 -11.14
CA ILE A 189 28.06 17.02 -10.04
C ILE A 189 29.46 17.63 -9.96
N ASN A 190 29.55 18.96 -9.97
CA ASN A 190 30.81 19.64 -9.72
C ASN A 190 31.25 19.41 -8.26
N LYS A 191 32.37 18.71 -8.08
CA LYS A 191 32.88 18.31 -6.76
C LYS A 191 33.73 19.42 -6.15
N ASN A 192 33.09 20.42 -5.55
CA ASN A 192 33.73 21.56 -4.87
C ASN A 192 33.81 21.38 -3.34
N TRP A 193 34.05 20.16 -2.86
CA TRP A 193 34.29 19.84 -1.45
C TRP A 193 35.69 19.27 -1.24
#